data_AF-A0A838JDA4-F1
#
_entry.id   AF-A0A838JDA4-F1
#
_cell.length_a   1.000
_cell.length_b   1.000
_cell.length_c   1.000
_cell.angle_alpha   90.00
_cell.angle_beta   90.00
_cell.angle_gamma   90.00
#
_symmetry.space_group_name_H-M   'P 1'
#
loop_
_entity.id
_entity.type
_entity.pdbx_description
1 polymer ?
#
loop_
_entity_poly.entity_id
_entity_poly.type
_entity_poly.pdbx_seq_one_letter_code
_entity_poly.pdbx_strand_id
1 'polypeptide(L)' 'MRVDGMRDDAEWNDILGMLKVQGANMDVDLLIHWAEKLNIVRPLKQSLIDAV' A
#
# COMPACT_ATOMS: atom_id res chain seq x y z
N MET A 1 0.54 23.57 -6.73
CA MET A 1 0.88 22.26 -7.32
C MET A 1 2.34 21.99 -6.99
N ARG A 2 2.64 21.06 -6.08
CA ARG A 2 4.03 20.66 -5.80
C ARG A 2 4.48 19.66 -6.87
N VAL A 3 5.74 19.77 -7.27
CA VAL A 3 6.26 19.33 -8.58
C VAL A 3 6.74 17.87 -8.59
N ASP A 4 6.46 17.06 -7.56
CA ASP A 4 7.09 15.73 -7.44
C ASP A 4 6.18 14.52 -7.74
N GLY A 5 4.91 14.74 -8.13
CA GLY A 5 4.01 13.62 -8.44
C GLY A 5 3.70 12.72 -7.23
N MET A 6 3.87 13.21 -5.99
CA MET A 6 3.34 12.55 -4.80
C MET A 6 1.82 12.48 -4.92
N ARG A 7 1.38 11.26 -5.24
CA ARG A 7 0.13 10.60 -4.89
C ARG A 7 -0.62 11.38 -3.80
N ASP A 8 -1.86 11.73 -4.07
CA ASP A 8 -2.74 12.47 -3.15
C ASP A 8 -2.66 11.82 -1.75
N ASP A 9 -2.25 12.59 -0.74
CA ASP A 9 -2.15 12.14 0.64
C ASP A 9 -3.49 11.52 1.11
N ALA A 10 -4.62 11.96 0.56
CA ALA A 10 -5.93 11.37 0.81
C ALA A 10 -6.01 9.93 0.27
N GLU A 11 -5.62 9.70 -0.99
CA GLU A 11 -5.60 8.35 -1.58
C GLU A 11 -4.65 7.42 -0.83
N TRP A 12 -3.50 7.94 -0.39
CA TRP A 12 -2.56 7.16 0.40
C TRP A 12 -3.16 6.77 1.77
N ASN A 13 -3.82 7.72 2.44
CA ASN A 13 -4.50 7.46 3.71
C ASN A 13 -5.64 6.44 3.57
N ASP A 14 -6.37 6.44 2.45
CA ASP A 14 -7.41 5.44 2.18
C ASP A 14 -6.81 4.03 2.07
N ILE A 15 -5.68 3.89 1.36
CA ILE A 15 -4.96 2.62 1.24
C ILE A 15 -4.48 2.14 2.61
N LEU A 16 -3.88 3.02 3.40
CA LEU A 16 -3.43 2.66 4.76
C LEU A 16 -4.60 2.28 5.67
N GLY A 17 -5.71 2.99 5.59
CA GLY A 17 -6.93 2.69 6.34
C GLY A 17 -7.48 1.30 6.00
N MET A 18 -7.55 0.96 4.71
CA MET A 18 -7.96 -0.36 4.26
C MET A 18 -7.03 -1.46 4.80
N LEU A 19 -5.71 -1.28 4.70
CA LEU A 19 -4.73 -2.25 5.18
C LEU A 19 -4.81 -2.45 6.69
N LYS A 20 -5.02 -1.38 7.47
CA LYS A 20 -5.22 -1.44 8.93
C LYS A 20 -6.45 -2.25 9.33
N VAL A 21 -7.57 -2.05 8.63
CA VAL A 21 -8.83 -2.77 8.93
C VAL A 21 -8.73 -4.25 8.53
N GLN A 22 -8.09 -4.54 7.40
CA GLN A 22 -8.04 -5.89 6.84
C GLN A 22 -6.84 -6.72 7.33
N GLY A 23 -5.86 -6.11 8.00
CA GLY A 23 -4.55 -6.72 8.28
C GLY A 23 -4.60 -8.11 8.91
N ALA A 24 -5.56 -8.37 9.80
CA ALA A 24 -5.71 -9.69 10.44
C ALA A 24 -6.26 -10.79 9.51
N ASN A 25 -6.97 -10.41 8.43
CA ASN A 25 -7.59 -11.33 7.47
C ASN A 25 -6.92 -11.28 6.09
N MET A 26 -5.87 -10.48 5.94
CA MET A 26 -5.24 -10.21 4.67
C MET A 26 -4.19 -11.28 4.37
N ASP A 27 -4.35 -11.95 3.23
CA ASP A 27 -3.33 -12.86 2.69
C ASP A 27 -2.18 -12.04 2.11
N VAL A 28 -1.17 -11.80 2.95
CA VAL A 28 0.00 -10.99 2.61
C VAL A 28 0.82 -11.64 1.50
N ASP A 29 0.88 -12.98 1.46
CA ASP A 29 1.64 -13.71 0.44
C ASP A 29 1.00 -13.55 -0.94
N LEU A 30 -0.33 -13.62 -1.02
CA LEU A 30 -1.07 -13.33 -2.25
C LEU A 30 -0.90 -11.88 -2.70
N LEU A 31 -0.91 -10.94 -1.74
CA LEU A 31 -0.70 -9.52 -2.05
C LEU A 31 0.70 -9.24 -2.60
N ILE A 32 1.73 -9.87 -2.02
CA ILE A 32 3.11 -9.79 -2.49
C ILE A 32 3.24 -10.40 -3.89
N HIS A 33 2.61 -11.55 -4.14
CA HIS A 33 2.61 -12.18 -5.47
C HIS A 33 2.10 -11.23 -6.55
N TRP A 34 0.98 -10.55 -6.32
CA TRP A 34 0.44 -9.58 -7.26
C TRP A 34 1.32 -8.33 -7.38
N ALA A 35 1.91 -7.87 -6.28
CA ALA A 35 2.81 -6.72 -6.31
C ALA A 35 4.08 -6.99 -7.12
N GLU A 36 4.60 -8.21 -7.12
CA GLU A 36 5.70 -8.64 -7.99
C GLU A 36 5.27 -8.60 -9.46
N LYS A 37 4.10 -9.16 -9.79
CA LYS A 37 3.56 -9.15 -11.17
C LYS A 37 3.32 -7.75 -11.72
N LEU A 38 2.92 -6.81 -10.86
CA LEU A 38 2.62 -5.44 -11.21
C LEU A 38 3.82 -4.48 -11.03
N ASN A 39 4.97 -4.99 -10.57
CA ASN A 39 6.17 -4.21 -10.27
C ASN A 39 5.94 -3.05 -9.26
N ILE A 40 5.10 -3.29 -8.25
CA ILE A 40 4.75 -2.36 -7.18
C ILE A 40 5.15 -2.87 -5.78
N VAL A 41 6.09 -3.82 -5.71
CA VAL A 41 6.56 -4.41 -4.44
C VAL A 41 7.06 -3.35 -3.47
N ARG A 42 7.83 -2.39 -3.97
CA ARG A 42 8.40 -1.31 -3.13
C ARG A 42 7.31 -0.43 -2.49
N PRO A 43 6.36 0.17 -3.23
CA PRO A 43 5.28 0.93 -2.61
C PRO A 43 4.36 0.07 -1.74
N LEU A 44 4.13 -1.22 -2.06
CA LEU A 44 3.36 -2.10 -1.18
C LEU A 44 4.06 -2.32 0.18
N LYS A 45 5.36 -2.62 0.16
CA LYS A 45 6.12 -2.80 1.40
C LYS A 45 6.09 -1.54 2.26
N GLN A 46 6.18 -0.36 1.64
CA GLN A 46 6.06 0.90 2.36
C GLN A 46 4.67 1.07 2.99
N SER A 47 3.59 0.79 2.25
CA SER A 47 2.23 0.89 2.81
C SER A 47 1.99 -0.09 3.94
N LEU A 48 2.60 -1.29 3.91
CA LEU A 48 2.47 -2.26 5.00
C LEU A 48 3.20 -1.80 6.26
N ILE A 49 4.37 -1.15 6.13
CA ILE A 49 5.11 -0.57 7.26
C ILE A 49 4.33 0.61 7.86
N ASP A 50 3.82 1.50 7.02
CA ASP A 50 3.06 2.69 7.44
C ASP A 50 1.67 2.35 8.02
N ALA A 51 1.19 1.13 7.75
CA ALA A 51 -0.08 0.61 8.26
C ALA A 51 0.03 -0.02 9.67
N VAL A 52 1.23 -0.13 10.25
CA VAL A 52 1.45 -0.55 11.65
C VAL A 52 1.25 0.63 12.60
#